data_AF-A0AA35ITI7-F1
#
_entry.id   AF-A0AA35ITI7-F1
#
_cell.length_a   1.000
_cell.length_b   1.000
_cell.length_c   1.000
_cell.angle_alpha   90.00
_cell.angle_beta   90.00
_cell.angle_gamma   90.00
#
_symmetry.space_group_name_H-M   'P 1'
#
loop_
_entity.id
_entity.type
_entity.pdbx_description
1 polymer ?
#
loop_
_entity_poly.entity_id
_entity_poly.type
_entity_poly.pdbx_seq_one_letter_code
_entity_poly.pdbx_strand_id
1 'polypeptide(L)'
;MRINSELANKFSASTVHLEHITTALSCLTPFGSKDDVLIFIDADGLSFVRENNHVIKIQLLLSRELFMSYSYRNETEDHMKLCVKINHILDSVNVMNRNSDDIVECTLSYDGHGSPFVLIFEDSFISERVEYSTYLIKDFDTTVLELDRERICFEAIIKGEALHSALKDLKEIGCKECYVYAKTEANDENIFALISKSQLGFSKIRLPNNRSVLEKLQVFDGDSTSIIAGSAVIGFFDFTAFDKIRKSTKIASKVLFRMDVHGVLSVNILSQTDDVIITDTTRPSNNRLNGIHQLQLPKDYPGIVIEVCMLEKESIDEAAQAEIELLMETNELTHRGNFKKPSIIKRYDAVGDNKLSNDNLLQLNGEKIRLPSEENKNNNKEDEGEESHYKYPTNDIPLFF
;
A
#
# COMPACT_ATOMS: atom_id res chain seq x y z
N MET A 1 -1.12 -30.69 35.18
CA MET A 1 -1.70 -32.04 35.00
C MET A 1 -1.95 -32.19 33.50
N ARG A 2 -1.03 -32.84 32.76
CA ARG A 2 -1.13 -32.98 31.31
C ARG A 2 -2.28 -33.93 31.00
N ILE A 3 -3.40 -33.38 30.55
CA ILE A 3 -4.51 -34.18 30.05
C ILE A 3 -4.08 -34.65 28.66
N ASN A 4 -3.76 -35.93 28.56
CA ASN A 4 -3.65 -36.64 27.29
C ASN A 4 -4.98 -36.52 26.53
N SER A 5 -5.07 -35.60 25.58
CA SER A 5 -6.03 -35.68 24.48
C SER A 5 -5.27 -36.08 23.21
N GLU A 6 -4.94 -37.37 23.11
CA GLU A 6 -4.57 -38.01 21.84
C GLU A 6 -5.79 -38.23 20.91
N LEU A 7 -6.83 -37.40 21.03
CA LEU A 7 -7.61 -37.02 19.85
C LEU A 7 -6.78 -35.96 19.16
N ALA A 8 -5.80 -36.40 18.37
CA ALA A 8 -4.81 -35.53 17.77
C ALA A 8 -5.50 -34.51 16.87
N ASN A 9 -5.55 -33.25 17.32
CA ASN A 9 -6.01 -32.15 16.50
C ASN A 9 -5.27 -32.20 15.15
N LYS A 10 -6.00 -32.00 14.05
CA LYS A 10 -5.39 -32.03 12.71
C LYS A 10 -4.33 -30.95 12.57
N PHE A 11 -4.52 -29.83 13.25
CA PHE A 11 -3.55 -28.77 13.37
C PHE A 11 -3.39 -28.33 14.83
N SER A 12 -2.14 -28.14 15.26
CA SER A 12 -1.79 -27.47 16.50
C SER A 12 -0.45 -26.75 16.38
N ALA A 13 -0.37 -25.51 16.82
CA ALA A 13 0.88 -24.75 16.88
C ALA A 13 0.97 -23.92 18.16
N SER A 14 2.14 -23.88 18.80
CA SER A 14 2.36 -23.14 20.04
C SER A 14 3.48 -22.11 19.92
N THR A 15 3.30 -20.93 20.50
CA THR A 15 4.33 -19.87 20.55
C THR A 15 4.24 -19.06 21.84
N VAL A 16 5.35 -18.47 22.26
CA VAL A 16 5.42 -17.48 23.36
C VAL A 16 5.55 -16.05 22.85
N HIS A 17 5.80 -15.87 21.55
CA HIS A 17 6.04 -14.57 20.94
C HIS A 17 4.74 -13.95 20.41
N LEU A 18 3.80 -13.67 21.33
CA LEU A 18 2.50 -13.09 20.99
C LEU A 18 2.61 -11.72 20.31
N GLU A 19 3.65 -10.94 20.62
CA GLU A 19 3.90 -9.66 19.99
C GLU A 19 4.07 -9.78 18.47
N HIS A 20 4.81 -10.79 18.00
CA HIS A 20 5.03 -11.02 16.57
C HIS A 20 3.72 -11.35 15.84
N ILE A 21 2.91 -12.25 16.40
CA ILE A 21 1.60 -12.62 15.82
C ILE A 21 0.67 -11.40 15.81
N THR A 22 0.57 -10.68 16.93
CA THR A 22 -0.29 -9.48 17.03
C THR A 22 0.10 -8.43 16.01
N THR A 23 1.40 -8.16 15.90
CA THR A 23 1.95 -7.18 14.98
C THR A 23 1.72 -7.57 13.52
N ALA A 24 1.91 -8.84 13.20
CA ALA A 24 1.65 -9.40 11.87
C ALA A 24 0.16 -9.33 11.50
N LEU A 25 -0.73 -9.83 12.36
CA LEU A 25 -2.18 -9.79 12.14
C LEU A 25 -2.72 -8.35 12.06
N SER A 26 -2.13 -7.41 12.80
CA SER A 26 -2.47 -6.00 12.73
C SER A 26 -2.22 -5.38 11.35
N CYS A 27 -1.31 -5.95 10.55
CA CYS A 27 -1.04 -5.52 9.18
C CYS A 27 -2.20 -5.85 8.22
N LEU A 28 -3.02 -6.84 8.54
CA LEU A 28 -4.20 -7.20 7.75
C LEU A 28 -5.37 -6.25 7.97
N THR A 29 -5.42 -5.54 9.11
CA THR A 29 -6.56 -4.68 9.48
C THR A 29 -6.97 -3.63 8.45
N PRO A 30 -6.05 -2.95 7.72
CA PRO A 30 -6.42 -1.96 6.71
C PRO A 30 -7.06 -2.58 5.44
N PHE A 31 -6.95 -3.89 5.25
CA PHE A 31 -7.35 -4.60 4.05
C PHE A 31 -8.71 -5.28 4.25
N GLY A 32 -9.79 -4.54 4.07
CA GLY A 32 -11.14 -5.09 3.97
C GLY A 32 -12.17 -4.27 4.72
N SER A 33 -13.37 -4.18 4.15
CA SER A 33 -14.54 -3.55 4.79
C SER A 33 -15.28 -4.51 5.71
N LYS A 34 -15.13 -5.83 5.49
CA LYS A 34 -15.66 -6.90 6.33
C LYS A 34 -14.53 -7.50 7.15
N ASP A 35 -14.78 -7.85 8.41
CA ASP A 35 -13.78 -8.38 9.33
C ASP A 35 -13.32 -9.82 9.02
N ASP A 36 -13.75 -10.37 7.89
CA ASP A 36 -13.48 -11.75 7.52
C ASP A 36 -12.02 -11.89 7.04
N VAL A 37 -11.34 -12.94 7.52
CA VAL A 37 -10.00 -13.33 7.08
C VAL A 37 -10.00 -14.80 6.72
N LEU A 38 -9.45 -15.11 5.54
CA LEU A 38 -9.27 -16.48 5.10
C LEU A 38 -7.92 -17.00 5.59
N ILE A 39 -7.91 -18.16 6.22
CA ILE A 39 -6.73 -18.78 6.81
C ILE A 39 -6.49 -20.10 6.12
N PHE A 40 -5.28 -20.26 5.58
CA PHE A 40 -4.76 -21.51 5.04
C PHE A 40 -3.72 -22.05 6.01
N ILE A 41 -3.78 -23.35 6.27
CA ILE A 41 -2.86 -24.06 7.16
C ILE A 41 -2.23 -25.18 6.36
N ASP A 42 -0.91 -25.18 6.26
CA ASP A 42 -0.13 -26.17 5.52
C ASP A 42 1.07 -26.66 6.37
N ALA A 43 2.00 -27.42 5.76
CA ALA A 43 3.19 -27.91 6.45
C ALA A 43 4.26 -26.84 6.70
N ASP A 44 4.19 -25.72 5.97
CA ASP A 44 5.17 -24.64 5.95
C ASP A 44 4.77 -23.47 6.87
N GLY A 45 3.49 -23.35 7.21
CA GLY A 45 2.97 -22.40 8.19
C GLY A 45 1.50 -22.04 8.05
N LEU A 46 1.16 -20.83 8.52
CA LEU A 46 -0.18 -20.25 8.49
C LEU A 46 -0.20 -19.06 7.54
N SER A 47 -1.06 -19.12 6.52
CA SER A 47 -1.28 -18.01 5.59
C SER A 47 -2.63 -17.34 5.84
N PHE A 48 -2.64 -16.03 6.00
CA PHE A 48 -3.82 -15.20 6.20
C PHE A 48 -4.04 -14.33 4.96
N VAL A 49 -5.20 -14.43 4.35
CA VAL A 49 -5.54 -13.72 3.11
C VAL A 49 -6.75 -12.82 3.35
N ARG A 50 -6.62 -11.56 2.92
CA ARG A 50 -7.74 -10.62 2.81
C ARG A 50 -7.69 -9.89 1.49
N GLU A 51 -8.86 -9.54 1.00
CA GLU A 51 -9.05 -8.81 -0.25
C GLU A 51 -9.96 -7.61 -0.01
N ASN A 52 -9.76 -6.55 -0.78
CA ASN A 52 -10.63 -5.39 -0.79
C ASN A 52 -11.01 -5.02 -2.22
N ASN A 53 -12.29 -5.21 -2.55
CA ASN A 53 -12.94 -4.83 -3.81
C ASN A 53 -12.27 -5.38 -5.09
N HIS A 54 -11.54 -6.51 -5.02
CA HIS A 54 -10.76 -7.05 -6.15
C HIS A 54 -9.68 -6.11 -6.72
N VAL A 55 -9.38 -5.02 -6.01
CA VAL A 55 -8.34 -4.05 -6.40
C VAL A 55 -7.05 -4.31 -5.63
N ILE A 56 -7.15 -4.80 -4.39
CA ILE A 56 -5.99 -5.05 -3.54
C ILE A 56 -6.19 -6.31 -2.70
N LYS A 57 -5.16 -7.16 -2.67
CA LYS A 57 -5.09 -8.39 -1.89
C LYS A 57 -3.84 -8.34 -1.01
N ILE A 58 -3.98 -8.80 0.23
CA ILE A 58 -2.87 -9.04 1.15
C ILE A 58 -2.85 -10.53 1.51
N GLN A 59 -1.65 -11.10 1.50
CA GLN A 59 -1.35 -12.44 1.99
C GLN A 59 -0.21 -12.34 3.00
N LEU A 60 -0.49 -12.73 4.23
CA LEU A 60 0.48 -12.78 5.33
C LEU A 60 0.81 -14.24 5.60
N LEU A 61 2.07 -14.62 5.47
CA LEU A 61 2.58 -15.93 5.84
C LEU A 61 3.33 -15.82 7.18
N LEU A 62 2.85 -16.58 8.17
CA LEU A 62 3.58 -16.88 9.39
C LEU A 62 4.23 -18.25 9.22
N SER A 63 5.55 -18.28 9.14
CA SER A 63 6.25 -19.52 8.89
C SER A 63 6.27 -20.42 10.12
N ARG A 64 6.30 -21.74 9.91
CA ARG A 64 6.32 -22.73 10.99
C ARG A 64 7.45 -22.51 12.00
N GLU A 65 8.59 -21.95 11.56
CA GLU A 65 9.74 -21.67 12.41
C GLU A 65 9.42 -20.62 13.49
N LEU A 66 8.40 -19.79 13.31
CA LEU A 66 7.91 -18.84 14.32
C LEU A 66 7.29 -19.53 15.55
N PHE A 67 6.94 -20.80 15.42
CA PHE A 67 6.27 -21.58 16.46
C PHE A 67 7.27 -22.51 17.16
N MET A 68 7.16 -22.60 18.48
CA MET A 68 7.93 -23.55 19.30
C MET A 68 7.52 -24.98 19.03
N SER A 69 6.24 -25.19 18.74
CA SER A 69 5.69 -26.47 18.32
C SER A 69 4.78 -26.25 17.11
N TYR A 70 4.87 -27.12 16.11
CA TYR A 70 4.02 -27.09 14.94
C TYR A 70 3.70 -28.52 14.53
N SER A 71 2.44 -28.91 14.63
CA SER A 71 1.92 -30.22 14.26
C SER A 71 0.79 -30.03 13.25
N TYR A 72 1.04 -30.46 12.02
CA TYR A 72 0.05 -30.48 10.96
C TYR A 72 -0.09 -31.90 10.42
N ARG A 73 -1.32 -32.42 10.43
CA ARG A 73 -1.68 -33.74 9.91
C ARG A 73 -2.88 -33.58 9.00
N ASN A 74 -2.64 -33.67 7.70
CA ASN A 74 -3.69 -33.74 6.70
C ASN A 74 -3.44 -34.96 5.80
N GLU A 75 -4.48 -35.79 5.63
CA GLU A 75 -4.40 -37.05 4.88
C GLU A 75 -4.97 -36.91 3.46
N THR A 76 -5.75 -35.84 3.19
CA THR A 76 -6.60 -35.75 2.00
C THR A 76 -6.41 -34.49 1.16
N GLU A 77 -5.95 -33.38 1.75
CA GLU A 77 -5.78 -32.09 1.05
C GLU A 77 -4.37 -31.52 1.31
N ASP A 78 -3.86 -30.71 0.37
CA ASP A 78 -2.55 -30.07 0.50
C ASP A 78 -2.54 -28.98 1.59
N HIS A 79 -3.69 -28.40 1.91
CA HIS A 79 -3.86 -27.36 2.93
C HIS A 79 -5.25 -27.45 3.57
N MET A 80 -5.38 -26.99 4.82
CA MET A 80 -6.68 -26.80 5.47
C MET A 80 -7.12 -25.35 5.27
N LYS A 81 -8.41 -25.12 5.03
CA LYS A 81 -8.97 -23.79 4.79
C LYS A 81 -10.07 -23.47 5.79
N LEU A 82 -9.97 -22.31 6.44
CA LEU A 82 -10.98 -21.82 7.37
C LEU A 82 -11.12 -20.30 7.29
N CYS A 83 -12.30 -19.77 7.62
CA CYS A 83 -12.52 -18.33 7.70
C CYS A 83 -13.02 -17.94 9.09
N VAL A 84 -12.43 -16.87 9.65
CA VAL A 84 -12.71 -16.34 10.99
C VAL A 84 -12.74 -14.82 10.91
N LYS A 85 -13.37 -14.15 11.88
CA LYS A 85 -13.28 -12.70 12.02
C LYS A 85 -11.94 -12.28 12.64
N ILE A 86 -11.16 -11.49 11.92
CA ILE A 86 -9.82 -11.06 12.35
C ILE A 86 -9.86 -10.28 13.67
N ASN A 87 -10.89 -9.45 13.88
CA ASN A 87 -11.03 -8.66 15.11
C ASN A 87 -11.16 -9.55 16.34
N HIS A 88 -11.85 -10.70 16.23
CA HIS A 88 -11.99 -11.60 17.37
C HIS A 88 -10.63 -12.19 17.78
N ILE A 89 -9.81 -12.58 16.80
CA ILE A 89 -8.45 -13.09 17.04
C ILE A 89 -7.58 -11.98 17.65
N LEU A 90 -7.59 -10.79 17.04
CA LEU A 90 -6.80 -9.64 17.51
C LEU A 90 -7.19 -9.21 18.92
N ASP A 91 -8.48 -9.19 19.25
CA ASP A 91 -8.94 -8.78 20.58
C ASP A 91 -8.43 -9.74 21.65
N SER A 92 -8.55 -11.06 21.46
CA SER A 92 -8.07 -12.02 22.45
C SER A 92 -6.55 -12.00 22.62
N VAL A 93 -5.79 -11.90 21.52
CA VAL A 93 -4.33 -11.80 21.64
C VAL A 93 -3.92 -10.48 22.29
N ASN A 94 -4.59 -9.36 21.98
CA ASN A 94 -4.31 -8.06 22.59
C ASN A 94 -4.64 -8.02 24.09
N VAL A 95 -5.70 -8.70 24.53
CA VAL A 95 -6.05 -8.79 25.97
C VAL A 95 -4.94 -9.53 26.72
N MET A 96 -4.42 -10.61 26.17
CA MET A 96 -3.34 -11.39 26.79
C MET A 96 -1.99 -10.67 26.75
N ASN A 97 -1.67 -9.98 25.65
CA ASN A 97 -0.40 -9.27 25.50
C ASN A 97 -0.25 -8.04 26.43
N ARG A 98 -1.35 -7.54 27.03
CA ARG A 98 -1.30 -6.42 27.98
C ARG A 98 -0.81 -6.83 29.37
N ASN A 99 -0.80 -8.12 29.68
CA ASN A 99 -0.29 -8.66 30.94
C ASN A 99 1.22 -8.91 30.78
N SER A 100 2.01 -7.83 30.72
CA SER A 100 3.44 -7.85 30.38
C SER A 100 4.35 -8.47 31.43
N ASP A 101 3.82 -8.82 32.60
CA ASP A 101 4.61 -9.29 33.72
C ASP A 101 4.87 -10.80 33.65
N ASP A 102 4.11 -11.53 32.83
CA ASP A 102 4.17 -12.98 32.72
C ASP A 102 4.33 -13.46 31.26
N ILE A 103 5.10 -14.54 31.06
CA ILE A 103 5.29 -15.16 29.74
C ILE A 103 4.06 -16.03 29.43
N VAL A 104 3.22 -15.56 28.51
CA VAL A 104 2.03 -16.28 28.06
C VAL A 104 2.35 -17.16 26.85
N GLU A 105 2.14 -18.46 26.98
CA GLU A 105 2.16 -19.41 25.87
C GLU A 105 0.80 -19.41 25.16
N CYS A 106 0.79 -19.27 23.85
CA CYS A 106 -0.40 -19.33 23.01
C CYS A 106 -0.35 -20.56 22.12
N THR A 107 -1.34 -21.43 22.25
CA THR A 107 -1.55 -22.60 21.42
C THR A 107 -2.78 -22.41 20.53
N LEU A 108 -2.56 -22.45 19.23
CA LEU A 108 -3.57 -22.43 18.19
C LEU A 108 -3.91 -23.88 17.81
N SER A 109 -5.19 -24.19 17.61
CA SER A 109 -5.61 -25.54 17.20
C SER A 109 -6.86 -25.55 16.32
N TYR A 110 -6.92 -26.54 15.43
CA TYR A 110 -8.03 -26.71 14.50
C TYR A 110 -8.18 -28.17 14.05
N ASP A 111 -9.42 -28.67 14.07
CA ASP A 111 -9.74 -30.08 13.79
C ASP A 111 -10.33 -30.32 12.38
N GLY A 112 -10.43 -29.27 11.56
CA GLY A 112 -10.97 -29.33 10.21
C GLY A 112 -12.40 -28.82 10.09
N HIS A 113 -13.00 -29.06 8.92
CA HIS A 113 -14.29 -28.49 8.55
C HIS A 113 -15.39 -28.74 9.58
N GLY A 114 -16.09 -27.67 9.97
CA GLY A 114 -17.17 -27.71 10.95
C GLY A 114 -16.72 -27.54 12.41
N SER A 115 -15.42 -27.62 12.69
CA SER A 115 -14.87 -27.38 14.03
C SER A 115 -14.56 -25.90 14.26
N PRO A 116 -14.57 -25.41 15.51
CA PRO A 116 -14.12 -24.07 15.83
C PRO A 116 -12.60 -23.95 15.72
N PHE A 117 -12.13 -22.73 15.47
CA PHE A 117 -10.71 -22.38 15.61
C PHE A 117 -10.45 -22.01 17.06
N VAL A 118 -9.55 -22.72 17.73
CA VAL A 118 -9.36 -22.61 19.18
C VAL A 118 -8.00 -22.01 19.49
N LEU A 119 -8.00 -20.98 20.34
CA LEU A 119 -6.80 -20.39 20.94
C LEU A 119 -6.80 -20.70 22.43
N ILE A 120 -5.69 -21.25 22.91
CA ILE A 120 -5.46 -21.51 24.33
C ILE A 120 -4.29 -20.65 24.77
N PHE A 121 -4.51 -19.80 25.76
CA PHE A 121 -3.48 -18.99 26.39
C PHE A 121 -3.17 -19.60 27.74
N GLU A 122 -1.92 -19.94 27.98
CA GLU A 122 -1.45 -20.53 29.22
C GLU A 122 -0.37 -19.64 29.84
N ASP A 123 -0.60 -19.28 31.09
CA ASP A 123 0.35 -18.62 31.96
C ASP A 123 0.57 -19.49 33.23
N SER A 124 1.53 -19.13 34.06
CA SER A 124 1.90 -19.73 35.33
C SER A 124 0.72 -20.03 36.27
N PHE A 125 -0.35 -19.22 36.22
CA PHE A 125 -1.49 -19.34 37.11
C PHE A 125 -2.84 -19.55 36.42
N ILE A 126 -2.99 -19.14 35.16
CA ILE A 126 -4.28 -19.06 34.46
C ILE A 126 -4.16 -19.72 33.09
N SER A 127 -5.15 -20.53 32.72
CA SER A 127 -5.34 -21.01 31.36
C SER A 127 -6.67 -20.50 30.84
N GLU A 128 -6.64 -19.76 29.73
CA GLU A 128 -7.81 -19.23 29.04
C GLU A 128 -7.97 -19.93 27.70
N ARG A 129 -9.19 -20.38 27.39
CA ARG A 129 -9.52 -21.04 26.13
C ARG A 129 -10.60 -20.23 25.41
N VAL A 130 -10.30 -19.82 24.18
CA VAL A 130 -11.17 -19.06 23.31
C VAL A 130 -11.49 -19.89 22.07
N GLU A 131 -12.77 -20.01 21.74
CA GLU A 131 -13.25 -20.78 20.58
C GLU A 131 -13.96 -19.85 19.59
N TYR A 132 -13.49 -19.82 18.35
CA TYR A 132 -14.07 -19.01 17.28
C TYR A 132 -14.81 -19.89 16.27
N SER A 133 -16.05 -19.53 15.99
CA SER A 133 -16.82 -20.16 14.92
C SER A 133 -16.16 -19.94 13.57
N THR A 134 -15.96 -21.03 12.82
CA THR A 134 -15.45 -20.99 11.46
C THR A 134 -16.60 -21.00 10.45
N TYR A 135 -16.38 -20.39 9.30
CA TYR A 135 -17.34 -20.39 8.19
C TYR A 135 -16.63 -20.60 6.86
N LEU A 136 -17.38 -21.07 5.87
CA LEU A 136 -16.89 -21.31 4.52
C LEU A 136 -17.21 -20.10 3.64
N ILE A 137 -16.18 -19.42 3.14
CA ILE A 137 -16.31 -18.49 2.02
C ILE A 137 -15.77 -19.17 0.76
N LYS A 138 -16.40 -18.87 -0.39
CA LYS A 138 -15.79 -19.12 -1.70
C LYS A 138 -14.39 -18.50 -1.74
N ASP A 139 -13.47 -19.15 -2.42
CA ASP A 139 -12.15 -18.58 -2.67
C ASP A 139 -12.29 -17.17 -3.26
N PHE A 140 -11.36 -16.30 -2.89
CA PHE A 140 -11.21 -15.02 -3.57
C PHE A 140 -10.79 -15.31 -5.01
N ASP A 141 -11.45 -14.69 -5.99
CA ASP A 141 -11.07 -14.84 -7.40
C ASP A 141 -9.73 -14.13 -7.62
N THR A 142 -8.61 -14.85 -7.46
CA THR A 142 -7.25 -14.26 -7.47
C THR A 142 -6.71 -13.96 -8.86
N THR A 143 -7.38 -14.43 -9.92
CA THR A 143 -6.85 -14.41 -11.29
C THR A 143 -6.53 -13.03 -11.83
N VAL A 144 -7.14 -11.97 -11.30
CA VAL A 144 -6.91 -10.57 -11.73
C VAL A 144 -5.70 -9.94 -11.04
N LEU A 145 -5.29 -10.46 -9.88
CA LEU A 145 -4.20 -9.90 -9.06
C LEU A 145 -2.94 -10.78 -9.07
N GLU A 146 -2.83 -11.69 -10.03
CA GLU A 146 -1.65 -12.54 -10.21
C GLU A 146 -0.61 -11.80 -11.05
N LEU A 147 0.56 -11.57 -10.46
CA LEU A 147 1.69 -10.93 -11.12
C LEU A 147 2.27 -11.83 -12.23
N ASP A 148 2.40 -11.28 -13.45
CA ASP A 148 3.15 -11.95 -14.50
C ASP A 148 4.67 -11.82 -14.28
N ARG A 149 5.30 -12.93 -13.88
CA ARG A 149 6.75 -12.98 -13.60
C ARG A 149 7.59 -12.92 -14.87
N GLU A 150 7.01 -13.28 -16.02
CA GLU A 150 7.71 -13.26 -17.31
C GLU A 150 7.73 -11.86 -17.92
N ARG A 151 6.84 -10.96 -17.45
CA ARG A 151 6.69 -9.61 -17.99
C ARG A 151 6.70 -8.52 -16.92
N ILE A 152 7.82 -8.41 -16.22
CA ILE A 152 8.05 -7.39 -15.21
C ILE A 152 8.55 -6.11 -15.90
N CYS A 153 7.96 -4.96 -15.55
CA CYS A 153 8.36 -3.63 -15.98
C CYS A 153 9.49 -3.06 -15.11
N PHE A 154 9.41 -3.24 -13.78
CA PHE A 154 10.49 -2.84 -12.88
C PHE A 154 10.53 -3.69 -11.61
N GLU A 155 11.71 -3.77 -11.01
CA GLU A 155 11.96 -4.35 -9.70
C GLU A 155 12.74 -3.36 -8.82
N ALA A 156 12.25 -3.08 -7.62
CA ALA A 156 12.91 -2.19 -6.65
C ALA A 156 12.95 -2.82 -5.26
N ILE A 157 14.12 -2.85 -4.62
CA ILE A 157 14.30 -3.27 -3.22
C ILE A 157 14.62 -2.04 -2.37
N ILE A 158 13.77 -1.77 -1.40
CA ILE A 158 13.78 -0.57 -0.57
C ILE A 158 13.80 -0.97 0.90
N LYS A 159 14.51 -0.22 1.74
CA LYS A 159 14.47 -0.36 3.20
C LYS A 159 13.08 0.02 3.73
N GLY A 160 12.48 -0.85 4.55
CA GLY A 160 11.11 -0.65 5.06
C GLY A 160 10.87 0.68 5.78
N GLU A 161 11.81 1.09 6.63
CA GLU A 161 11.75 2.37 7.38
C GLU A 161 11.67 3.60 6.47
N ALA A 162 12.42 3.61 5.37
CA ALA A 162 12.44 4.72 4.42
C ALA A 162 11.09 4.82 3.69
N LEU A 163 10.54 3.68 3.27
CA LEU A 163 9.22 3.63 2.64
C LEU A 163 8.10 4.00 3.61
N HIS A 164 8.17 3.55 4.87
CA HIS A 164 7.20 3.91 5.90
C HIS A 164 7.16 5.43 6.12
N SER A 165 8.33 6.06 6.22
CA SER A 165 8.45 7.52 6.39
C SER A 165 7.85 8.25 5.18
N ALA A 166 8.21 7.83 3.96
CA ALA A 166 7.66 8.42 2.74
C ALA A 166 6.12 8.29 2.67
N LEU A 167 5.56 7.12 2.97
CA LEU A 167 4.10 6.91 3.00
C LEU A 167 3.40 7.76 4.05
N LYS A 168 4.02 7.92 5.22
CA LYS A 168 3.50 8.77 6.30
C LYS A 168 3.44 10.23 5.85
N ASP A 169 4.50 10.72 5.20
CA ASP A 169 4.56 12.09 4.70
C ASP A 169 3.50 12.34 3.62
N LEU A 170 3.31 11.39 2.68
CA LEU A 170 2.25 11.48 1.65
C LEU A 170 0.85 11.53 2.27
N LYS A 171 0.64 10.81 3.37
CA LYS A 171 -0.63 10.85 4.11
C LYS A 171 -0.86 12.18 4.80
N GLU A 172 0.18 12.75 5.42
CA GLU A 172 0.11 14.06 6.08
C GLU A 172 -0.18 15.20 5.08
N ILE A 173 0.32 15.08 3.84
CA ILE A 173 0.03 16.02 2.75
C ILE A 173 -1.42 15.89 2.22
N GLY A 174 -2.15 14.82 2.58
CA GLY A 174 -3.52 14.60 2.10
C GLY A 174 -3.57 14.15 0.64
N CYS A 175 -2.62 13.31 0.23
CA CYS A 175 -2.58 12.72 -1.10
C CYS A 175 -3.85 11.91 -1.43
N LYS A 176 -4.39 12.10 -2.65
CA LYS A 176 -5.46 11.25 -3.20
C LYS A 176 -4.93 10.28 -4.25
N GLU A 177 -4.00 10.76 -5.07
CA GLU A 177 -3.44 10.05 -6.21
C GLU A 177 -1.94 9.92 -6.05
N CYS A 178 -1.42 8.70 -6.17
CA CYS A 178 0.00 8.39 -6.00
C CYS A 178 0.57 7.78 -7.29
N TYR A 179 1.66 8.35 -7.78
CA TYR A 179 2.43 7.83 -8.90
C TYR A 179 3.75 7.26 -8.36
N VAL A 180 4.06 6.04 -8.78
CA VAL A 180 5.35 5.39 -8.53
C VAL A 180 6.20 5.62 -9.77
N TYR A 181 7.33 6.30 -9.62
CA TYR A 181 8.26 6.61 -10.71
C TYR A 181 9.56 5.83 -10.49
N ALA A 182 9.96 5.05 -11.50
CA ALA A 182 11.21 4.30 -11.52
C ALA A 182 11.96 4.56 -12.83
N LYS A 183 13.21 5.02 -12.74
CA LYS A 183 14.11 5.19 -13.88
C LYS A 183 15.50 4.69 -13.49
N THR A 184 16.11 3.91 -14.38
CA THR A 184 17.51 3.51 -14.29
C THR A 184 18.28 4.15 -15.43
N GLU A 185 19.37 4.85 -15.12
CA GLU A 185 20.26 5.42 -16.13
C GLU A 185 21.55 4.60 -16.28
N ALA A 186 22.21 4.71 -17.44
CA ALA A 186 23.43 3.97 -17.76
C ALA A 186 24.62 4.29 -16.83
N ASN A 187 24.53 5.41 -16.09
CA ASN A 187 25.53 5.85 -15.12
C ASN A 187 25.31 5.29 -13.70
N ASP A 188 24.43 4.29 -13.51
CA ASP A 188 24.01 3.75 -12.19
C ASP A 188 23.28 4.79 -11.32
N GLU A 189 22.81 5.87 -11.94
CA GLU A 189 21.90 6.82 -11.32
C GLU A 189 20.48 6.27 -11.36
N ASN A 190 20.13 5.55 -10.30
CA ASN A 190 18.81 4.98 -10.10
C ASN A 190 17.92 6.02 -9.41
N ILE A 191 16.77 6.30 -10.02
CA ILE A 191 15.79 7.25 -9.52
C ILE A 191 14.51 6.48 -9.22
N PHE A 192 14.23 6.33 -7.93
CA PHE A 192 12.94 5.88 -7.45
C PHE A 192 12.26 7.02 -6.70
N ALA A 193 11.06 7.40 -7.11
CA ALA A 193 10.32 8.49 -6.50
C ALA A 193 8.83 8.14 -6.35
N LEU A 194 8.23 8.63 -5.27
CA LEU A 194 6.79 8.64 -5.08
C LEU A 194 6.29 10.06 -5.31
N ILE A 195 5.32 10.21 -6.21
CA ILE A 195 4.74 11.51 -6.55
C ILE A 195 3.31 11.49 -6.06
N SER A 196 2.95 12.45 -5.23
CA SER A 196 1.57 12.68 -4.82
C SER A 196 0.96 13.80 -5.65
N LYS A 197 -0.29 13.61 -6.04
CA LYS A 197 -1.16 14.66 -6.57
C LYS A 197 -2.25 14.96 -5.55
N SER A 198 -2.32 16.23 -5.16
CA SER A 198 -3.25 16.78 -4.19
C SER A 198 -3.98 17.99 -4.79
N GLN A 199 -4.94 18.56 -4.07
CA GLN A 199 -5.61 19.80 -4.49
C GLN A 199 -4.65 20.99 -4.61
N LEU A 200 -3.53 20.96 -3.87
CA LEU A 200 -2.52 22.02 -3.86
C LEU A 200 -1.47 21.86 -4.96
N GLY A 201 -1.52 20.75 -5.73
CA GLY A 201 -0.59 20.43 -6.79
C GLY A 201 0.17 19.12 -6.56
N PHE A 202 1.27 18.97 -7.30
CA PHE A 202 2.16 17.82 -7.22
C PHE A 202 3.24 18.00 -6.16
N SER A 203 3.52 16.93 -5.42
CA SER A 203 4.66 16.83 -4.51
C SER A 203 5.41 15.54 -4.80
N LYS A 204 6.74 15.60 -4.82
CA LYS A 204 7.60 14.43 -5.09
C LYS A 204 8.49 14.12 -3.90
N ILE A 205 8.58 12.84 -3.58
CA ILE A 205 9.50 12.27 -2.59
C ILE A 205 10.44 11.36 -3.36
N ARG A 206 11.67 11.83 -3.59
CA ARG A 206 12.73 11.02 -4.20
C ARG A 206 13.44 10.23 -3.11
N LEU A 207 13.49 8.91 -3.24
CA LEU A 207 14.30 8.10 -2.35
C LEU A 207 15.79 8.27 -2.71
N PRO A 208 16.69 8.40 -1.72
CA PRO A 208 18.11 8.54 -1.99
C PRO A 208 18.65 7.27 -2.64
N ASN A 209 19.49 7.43 -3.67
CA ASN A 209 20.18 6.33 -4.37
C ASN A 209 21.35 5.74 -3.55
N ASN A 210 21.17 5.63 -2.23
CA ASN A 210 22.14 4.99 -1.36
C ASN A 210 21.76 3.51 -1.25
N ARG A 211 22.74 2.61 -1.37
CA ARG A 211 22.52 1.16 -1.19
C ARG A 211 21.94 0.77 0.17
N SER A 212 21.99 1.66 1.16
CA SER A 212 21.37 1.48 2.47
C SER A 212 19.85 1.71 2.47
N VAL A 213 19.32 2.41 1.48
CA VAL A 213 17.89 2.76 1.34
C VAL A 213 17.29 2.09 0.11
N LEU A 214 17.96 2.20 -1.04
CA LEU A 214 17.60 1.55 -2.30
C LEU A 214 18.67 0.52 -2.63
N GLU A 215 18.42 -0.74 -2.27
CA GLU A 215 19.38 -1.83 -2.44
C GLU A 215 19.51 -2.26 -3.90
N LYS A 216 18.39 -2.23 -4.64
CA LYS A 216 18.29 -2.64 -6.04
C LYS A 216 17.20 -1.83 -6.73
N LEU A 217 17.47 -1.34 -7.95
CA LEU A 217 16.46 -0.84 -8.88
C LEU A 217 16.82 -1.32 -10.27
N GLN A 218 15.88 -1.96 -10.97
CA GLN A 218 16.03 -2.41 -12.34
C GLN A 218 14.74 -2.14 -13.11
N VAL A 219 14.88 -1.58 -14.30
CA VAL A 219 13.77 -1.30 -15.23
C VAL A 219 13.95 -2.16 -16.47
N PHE A 220 12.88 -2.77 -16.96
CA PHE A 220 12.88 -3.76 -18.03
C PHE A 220 11.94 -3.35 -19.18
N ASP A 221 12.18 -3.88 -20.39
CA ASP A 221 11.36 -3.66 -21.61
C ASP A 221 10.10 -4.53 -21.68
N GLY A 222 9.53 -4.92 -20.53
CA GLY A 222 8.38 -5.82 -20.49
C GLY A 222 8.67 -7.29 -20.81
N ASP A 223 9.91 -7.66 -21.17
CA ASP A 223 10.35 -9.05 -21.41
C ASP A 223 11.19 -9.63 -20.24
N SER A 224 11.17 -9.00 -19.05
CA SER A 224 11.88 -9.37 -17.80
C SER A 224 13.41 -9.58 -17.90
N THR A 225 14.01 -9.51 -19.09
CA THR A 225 15.38 -9.95 -19.38
C THR A 225 16.24 -8.83 -19.98
N SER A 226 15.64 -7.91 -20.73
CA SER A 226 16.29 -6.72 -21.26
C SER A 226 16.16 -5.56 -20.27
N ILE A 227 17.27 -5.21 -19.61
CA ILE A 227 17.34 -4.00 -18.78
C ILE A 227 17.38 -2.79 -19.71
N ILE A 228 16.42 -1.87 -19.60
CA ILE A 228 16.45 -0.60 -20.31
C ILE A 228 17.08 0.45 -19.41
N ALA A 229 18.09 1.14 -19.94
CA ALA A 229 18.58 2.38 -19.37
C ALA A 229 17.95 3.58 -20.10
N GLY A 230 17.32 4.49 -19.35
CA GLY A 230 16.84 5.78 -19.86
C GLY A 230 15.32 5.90 -20.05
N SER A 231 14.56 4.80 -20.08
CA SER A 231 13.09 4.84 -20.06
C SER A 231 12.57 4.85 -18.63
N ALA A 232 11.61 5.71 -18.33
CA ALA A 232 10.97 5.77 -17.03
C ALA A 232 9.69 4.91 -17.04
N VAL A 233 9.50 4.14 -15.98
CA VAL A 233 8.26 3.41 -15.73
C VAL A 233 7.49 4.16 -14.65
N ILE A 234 6.22 4.42 -14.94
CA ILE A 234 5.31 5.13 -14.05
C ILE A 234 4.09 4.23 -13.80
N GLY A 235 3.74 4.03 -12.53
CA GLY A 235 2.49 3.35 -12.15
C GLY A 235 1.57 4.28 -11.38
N PHE A 236 0.27 4.26 -11.67
CA PHE A 236 -0.74 5.14 -11.10
C PHE A 236 -1.71 4.43 -10.14
N PHE A 237 -1.63 4.79 -8.85
CA PHE A 237 -2.39 4.13 -7.80
C PHE A 237 -3.27 5.09 -7.01
N ASP A 238 -4.42 4.59 -6.57
CA ASP A 238 -5.21 5.27 -5.56
C ASP A 238 -4.49 5.25 -4.21
N PHE A 239 -4.28 6.43 -3.62
CA PHE A 239 -3.53 6.52 -2.37
C PHE A 239 -4.26 5.84 -1.21
N THR A 240 -5.59 5.70 -1.25
CA THR A 240 -6.30 4.99 -0.18
C THR A 240 -6.03 3.49 -0.19
N ALA A 241 -5.79 2.91 -1.36
CA ALA A 241 -5.33 1.53 -1.49
C ALA A 241 -3.84 1.43 -1.12
N PHE A 242 -3.01 2.36 -1.61
CA PHE A 242 -1.57 2.37 -1.36
C PHE A 242 -1.22 2.63 0.13
N ASP A 243 -1.96 3.46 0.87
CA ASP A 243 -1.72 3.70 2.30
C ASP A 243 -1.94 2.44 3.16
N LYS A 244 -2.67 1.44 2.66
CA LYS A 244 -2.93 0.20 3.42
C LYS A 244 -1.65 -0.57 3.72
N ILE A 245 -0.64 -0.51 2.84
CA ILE A 245 0.65 -1.16 3.08
C ILE A 245 1.46 -0.47 4.19
N ARG A 246 1.13 0.76 4.61
CA ARG A 246 1.93 1.54 5.57
C ARG A 246 2.10 0.85 6.94
N LYS A 247 1.11 0.07 7.39
CA LYS A 247 1.25 -0.73 8.64
C LYS A 247 2.28 -1.84 8.46
N SER A 248 2.23 -2.55 7.34
CA SER A 248 3.17 -3.60 6.98
C SER A 248 4.59 -3.07 6.77
N THR A 249 4.75 -1.90 6.16
CA THR A 249 6.08 -1.30 5.94
C THR A 249 6.75 -0.83 7.23
N LYS A 250 5.98 -0.57 8.30
CA LYS A 250 6.52 -0.19 9.62
C LYS A 250 7.38 -1.30 10.22
N ILE A 251 6.99 -2.56 10.01
CA ILE A 251 7.63 -3.74 10.59
C ILE A 251 8.63 -4.38 9.61
N ALA A 252 8.77 -3.78 8.43
CA ALA A 252 9.54 -4.32 7.34
C ALA A 252 11.02 -4.01 7.51
N SER A 253 11.85 -5.04 7.36
CA SER A 253 13.29 -4.90 7.12
C SER A 253 13.52 -4.46 5.66
N LYS A 254 12.90 -5.16 4.72
CA LYS A 254 13.03 -4.95 3.27
C LYS A 254 11.67 -5.01 2.60
N VAL A 255 11.52 -4.22 1.55
CA VAL A 255 10.32 -4.18 0.71
C VAL A 255 10.75 -4.28 -0.75
N LEU A 256 10.17 -5.24 -1.46
CA LEU A 256 10.41 -5.52 -2.85
C LEU A 256 9.16 -5.14 -3.65
N PHE A 257 9.28 -4.10 -4.48
CA PHE A 257 8.27 -3.74 -5.47
C PHE A 257 8.56 -4.45 -6.78
N ARG A 258 7.51 -5.00 -7.38
CA ARG A 258 7.50 -5.51 -8.75
C ARG A 258 6.24 -5.03 -9.42
N MET A 259 6.37 -4.47 -10.61
CA MET A 259 5.21 -4.11 -11.43
C MET A 259 5.30 -4.86 -12.75
N ASP A 260 4.20 -5.41 -13.21
CA ASP A 260 4.10 -6.04 -14.52
C ASP A 260 3.58 -5.09 -15.60
N VAL A 261 3.54 -5.57 -16.84
CA VAL A 261 2.99 -4.86 -18.01
C VAL A 261 1.47 -4.71 -17.97
N HIS A 262 0.80 -5.47 -17.10
CA HIS A 262 -0.65 -5.47 -16.94
C HIS A 262 -1.13 -4.45 -15.89
N GLY A 263 -0.20 -3.73 -15.25
CA GLY A 263 -0.50 -2.74 -14.22
C GLY A 263 -0.74 -3.36 -12.84
N VAL A 264 -0.35 -4.62 -12.61
CA VAL A 264 -0.37 -5.23 -11.28
C VAL A 264 0.95 -4.93 -10.58
N LEU A 265 0.85 -4.31 -9.41
CA LEU A 265 1.96 -4.07 -8.51
C LEU A 265 1.95 -5.10 -7.37
N SER A 266 2.98 -5.92 -7.31
CA SER A 266 3.29 -6.80 -6.19
C SER A 266 4.31 -6.14 -5.26
N VAL A 267 3.97 -6.06 -3.98
CA VAL A 267 4.78 -5.51 -2.90
C VAL A 267 5.05 -6.63 -1.89
N ASN A 268 6.25 -7.16 -1.94
CA ASN A 268 6.72 -8.20 -1.03
C ASN A 268 7.47 -7.57 0.14
N ILE A 269 6.94 -7.75 1.33
CA ILE A 269 7.41 -7.13 2.56
C ILE A 269 7.97 -8.23 3.46
N LEU A 270 9.23 -8.05 3.83
CA LEU A 270 9.98 -8.98 4.66
C LEU A 270 10.14 -8.40 6.07
N SER A 271 9.68 -9.12 7.09
CA SER A 271 9.95 -8.75 8.49
C SER A 271 10.87 -9.80 9.12
N GLN A 272 12.06 -9.37 9.49
CA GLN A 272 12.98 -10.18 10.29
C GLN A 272 12.66 -9.91 11.75
N THR A 273 12.34 -10.98 12.49
CA THR A 273 12.11 -10.94 13.94
C THR A 273 13.43 -11.27 14.62
N ASP A 274 14.14 -10.24 15.09
CA ASP A 274 15.47 -10.36 15.72
C ASP A 274 15.41 -10.75 17.21
N ASP A 275 14.27 -11.22 17.71
CA ASP A 275 14.08 -11.40 19.14
C ASP A 275 14.90 -12.59 19.68
N VAL A 276 15.99 -12.20 20.35
CA VAL A 276 16.84 -13.05 21.19
C VAL A 276 16.00 -13.56 22.36
N ILE A 277 15.88 -14.87 22.48
CA ILE A 277 15.28 -15.55 23.65
C ILE A 277 15.82 -14.95 24.95
N ILE A 278 14.94 -14.37 25.76
CA ILE A 278 15.21 -14.00 27.15
C ILE A 278 15.38 -15.31 27.94
N THR A 279 16.63 -15.73 28.16
CA THR A 279 16.92 -16.67 29.24
C THR A 279 16.88 -15.90 30.56
N ASP A 280 15.75 -15.99 31.26
CA ASP A 280 15.62 -16.09 32.71
C ASP A 280 16.78 -15.47 33.53
N THR A 281 16.83 -14.14 33.66
CA THR A 281 17.74 -13.45 34.59
C THR A 281 17.18 -13.41 36.01
N THR A 282 16.92 -14.56 36.62
CA THR A 282 16.86 -14.66 38.10
C THR A 282 17.31 -16.04 38.61
N ARG A 283 18.62 -16.32 38.64
CA ARG A 283 19.20 -17.32 39.59
C ARG A 283 20.74 -17.23 39.65
N PRO A 284 21.34 -17.00 40.84
CA PRO A 284 22.78 -17.14 41.01
C PRO A 284 23.17 -18.61 41.21
N SER A 285 24.12 -19.05 40.38
CA SER A 285 25.10 -20.14 40.54
C SER A 285 24.73 -21.51 41.14
N ASN A 286 25.13 -22.53 40.38
CA ASN A 286 25.57 -23.89 40.75
C ASN A 286 24.58 -25.04 40.49
N ASN A 287 24.60 -25.57 39.27
CA ASN A 287 25.03 -26.96 39.05
C ASN A 287 25.19 -27.27 37.55
N ARG A 288 26.18 -28.09 37.25
CA ARG A 288 26.47 -28.62 35.90
C ARG A 288 25.48 -29.72 35.55
N LEU A 289 25.15 -29.77 34.25
CA LEU A 289 24.80 -30.90 33.38
C LEU A 289 23.41 -30.87 32.71
N ASN A 290 23.51 -31.01 31.38
CA ASN A 290 22.56 -31.55 30.41
C ASN A 290 21.56 -30.60 29.73
N GLY A 291 22.07 -29.97 28.65
CA GLY A 291 21.47 -30.07 27.31
C GLY A 291 20.03 -29.58 27.15
N ILE A 292 19.83 -28.27 27.18
CA ILE A 292 18.68 -27.65 26.52
C ILE A 292 19.26 -26.86 25.36
N HIS A 293 19.03 -27.35 24.14
CA HIS A 293 19.33 -26.58 22.94
C HIS A 293 18.51 -25.28 23.01
N GLN A 294 19.21 -24.14 23.12
CA GLN A 294 18.65 -22.84 22.80
C GLN A 294 18.10 -22.91 21.37
N LEU A 295 16.79 -23.01 21.22
CA LEU A 295 16.11 -22.92 19.92
C LEU A 295 16.07 -21.45 19.50
N GLN A 296 17.24 -20.87 19.20
CA GLN A 296 17.27 -19.60 18.47
C GLN A 296 16.51 -19.81 17.15
N LEU A 297 15.53 -18.94 16.88
CA LEU A 297 14.98 -18.79 15.53
C LEU A 297 16.16 -18.71 14.55
N PRO A 298 16.17 -19.50 13.46
CA PRO A 298 17.25 -19.44 12.49
C PRO A 298 17.46 -18.00 12.02
N LYS A 299 18.66 -17.46 12.22
CA LYS A 299 19.02 -16.05 11.95
C LYS A 299 18.79 -15.59 10.50
N ASP A 300 18.52 -16.52 9.59
CA ASP A 300 18.42 -16.28 8.16
C ASP A 300 17.02 -16.53 7.58
N TYR A 301 16.02 -16.89 8.39
CA TYR A 301 14.67 -17.14 7.88
C TYR A 301 13.67 -16.07 8.33
N PRO A 302 12.97 -15.40 7.39
CA PRO A 302 11.98 -14.40 7.74
C PRO A 302 10.78 -15.07 8.41
N GLY A 303 10.59 -14.83 9.71
CA GLY A 303 9.45 -15.38 10.45
C GLY A 303 8.11 -14.90 9.91
N ILE A 304 8.08 -13.71 9.29
CA ILE A 304 6.87 -13.07 8.75
C ILE A 304 7.14 -12.55 7.33
N VAL A 305 6.34 -13.02 6.38
CA VAL A 305 6.35 -12.57 4.98
C VAL A 305 4.96 -12.01 4.63
N ILE A 306 4.91 -10.81 4.04
CA ILE A 306 3.66 -10.20 3.60
C ILE A 306 3.76 -9.90 2.11
N GLU A 307 2.88 -10.50 1.33
CA GLU A 307 2.70 -10.18 -0.08
C GLU A 307 1.45 -9.32 -0.24
N VAL A 308 1.57 -8.20 -0.93
CA VAL A 308 0.44 -7.34 -1.28
C VAL A 308 0.41 -7.16 -2.79
N CYS A 309 -0.70 -7.53 -3.42
CA CYS A 309 -0.92 -7.30 -4.84
C CYS A 309 -2.00 -6.23 -5.00
N MET A 310 -1.75 -5.24 -5.85
CA MET A 310 -2.69 -4.16 -6.14
C MET A 310 -2.74 -3.82 -7.62
N LEU A 311 -3.92 -3.48 -8.11
CA LEU A 311 -4.15 -3.09 -9.49
C LEU A 311 -4.00 -1.57 -9.68
N GLU A 312 -3.38 -1.18 -10.78
CA GLU A 312 -3.33 0.19 -11.26
C GLU A 312 -4.75 0.74 -11.51
N LYS A 313 -4.95 2.04 -11.23
CA LYS A 313 -6.29 2.66 -11.34
C LYS A 313 -6.68 2.96 -12.78
N GLU A 314 -5.74 3.47 -13.58
CA GLU A 314 -5.92 3.84 -14.99
C GLU A 314 -4.55 3.87 -15.66
N SER A 315 -4.46 3.44 -16.92
CA SER A 315 -3.23 3.57 -17.70
C SER A 315 -2.92 5.05 -17.91
N ILE A 316 -1.71 5.46 -17.58
CA ILE A 316 -1.29 6.85 -17.67
C ILE A 316 -1.31 7.32 -19.13
N ASP A 317 -2.01 8.42 -19.41
CA ASP A 317 -1.99 9.08 -20.72
C ASP A 317 -0.57 9.60 -21.03
N GLU A 318 -0.17 9.56 -22.30
CA GLU A 318 1.14 10.04 -22.78
C GLU A 318 1.44 11.50 -22.36
N ALA A 319 0.38 12.34 -22.24
CA ALA A 319 0.48 13.71 -21.74
C ALA A 319 0.82 13.78 -20.23
N ALA A 320 0.23 12.90 -19.42
CA ALA A 320 0.49 12.82 -17.99
C ALA A 320 1.88 12.24 -17.70
N GLN A 321 2.32 11.27 -18.51
CA GLN A 321 3.69 10.76 -18.48
C GLN A 321 4.69 11.88 -18.78
N ALA A 322 4.47 12.67 -19.83
CA ALA A 322 5.34 13.80 -20.16
C ALA A 322 5.36 14.89 -19.07
N GLU A 323 4.23 15.17 -18.42
CA GLU A 323 4.17 16.12 -17.30
C GLU A 323 4.98 15.62 -16.09
N ILE A 324 4.87 14.33 -15.76
CA ILE A 324 5.60 13.72 -14.66
C ILE A 324 7.11 13.68 -14.95
N GLU A 325 7.51 13.33 -16.16
CA GLU A 325 8.91 13.35 -16.58
C GLU A 325 9.48 14.78 -16.49
N LEU A 326 8.76 15.79 -16.98
CA LEU A 326 9.17 17.18 -16.88
C LEU A 326 9.26 17.67 -15.42
N LEU A 327 8.36 17.19 -14.55
CA LEU A 327 8.42 17.45 -13.11
C LEU A 327 9.66 16.82 -12.47
N MET A 328 10.15 15.70 -12.98
CA MET A 328 11.38 15.08 -12.49
C MET A 328 12.64 15.82 -12.96
N GLU A 329 12.66 16.31 -14.20
CA GLU A 329 13.77 17.08 -14.79
C GLU A 329 13.93 18.49 -14.21
N THR A 330 12.83 19.15 -13.84
CA THR A 330 12.83 20.55 -13.36
C THR A 330 13.56 20.80 -12.03
N ASN A 331 14.06 19.76 -11.36
CA ASN A 331 14.85 19.90 -10.13
C ASN A 331 16.38 20.01 -10.33
N GLU A 332 16.92 19.95 -11.55
CA GLU A 332 18.35 20.19 -11.79
C GLU A 332 18.74 21.68 -11.79
N LEU A 333 18.15 22.50 -10.93
CA LEU A 333 18.48 23.92 -10.82
C LEU A 333 19.49 24.19 -9.70
N THR A 334 20.76 23.96 -10.02
CA THR A 334 21.82 24.92 -9.65
C THR A 334 22.30 25.67 -10.89
N HIS A 335 21.72 26.86 -11.07
CA HIS A 335 22.24 28.06 -11.74
C HIS A 335 23.00 28.03 -13.09
N ARG A 336 22.47 28.90 -13.97
CA ARG A 336 23.07 29.66 -15.09
C ARG A 336 23.07 28.99 -16.47
N GLY A 337 22.08 29.38 -17.27
CA GLY A 337 22.17 29.37 -18.72
C GLY A 337 20.83 29.66 -19.36
N ASN A 338 20.64 30.88 -19.85
CA ASN A 338 19.51 31.37 -20.66
C ASN A 338 18.72 30.27 -21.39
N PHE A 339 17.52 29.95 -20.88
CA PHE A 339 16.55 29.18 -21.65
C PHE A 339 15.97 30.05 -22.76
N LYS A 340 16.47 29.85 -23.98
CA LYS A 340 15.76 30.23 -25.21
C LYS A 340 14.60 29.24 -25.40
N LYS A 341 13.37 29.77 -25.46
CA LYS A 341 12.21 29.01 -25.94
C LYS A 341 12.49 28.43 -27.33
N PRO A 342 12.13 27.18 -27.63
CA PRO A 342 12.23 26.64 -28.98
C PRO A 342 11.16 27.30 -29.85
N SER A 343 11.59 28.17 -30.76
CA SER A 343 10.75 28.70 -31.82
C SER A 343 10.53 27.63 -32.88
N ILE A 344 9.28 27.28 -33.13
CA ILE A 344 8.82 26.51 -34.29
C ILE A 344 9.28 27.23 -35.57
N ILE A 345 10.27 26.67 -36.27
CA ILE A 345 10.67 27.16 -37.59
C ILE A 345 9.72 26.53 -38.62
N LYS A 346 8.71 27.28 -39.06
CA LYS A 346 8.05 27.06 -40.35
C LYS A 346 8.80 27.89 -41.41
N ARG A 347 9.51 27.19 -42.30
CA ARG A 347 10.07 27.76 -43.53
C ARG A 347 8.94 28.12 -44.48
N TYR A 348 8.86 29.38 -44.91
CA TYR A 348 8.34 29.76 -46.21
C TYR A 348 9.10 30.98 -46.72
N ASP A 349 9.34 30.97 -48.03
CA ASP A 349 10.34 31.74 -48.76
C ASP A 349 10.15 33.26 -48.78
N ALA A 350 11.28 33.93 -49.01
CA ALA A 350 11.45 35.37 -49.09
C ALA A 350 10.95 35.96 -50.41
N VAL A 351 10.21 37.08 -50.35
CA VAL A 351 10.32 38.21 -51.29
C VAL A 351 9.95 39.51 -50.57
N GLY A 352 10.89 40.47 -50.55
CA GLY A 352 10.65 41.88 -50.87
C GLY A 352 9.94 42.81 -49.88
N ASP A 353 10.77 43.67 -49.28
CA ASP A 353 10.64 45.14 -49.26
C ASP A 353 10.19 45.89 -47.99
N ASN A 354 10.82 47.05 -47.83
CA ASN A 354 11.00 47.88 -46.64
C ASN A 354 9.76 48.62 -46.11
N LYS A 355 9.63 48.77 -44.77
CA LYS A 355 9.53 50.07 -44.05
C LYS A 355 9.32 49.93 -42.53
N LEU A 356 9.90 50.87 -41.79
CA LEU A 356 9.73 51.12 -40.35
C LEU A 356 8.27 51.43 -39.97
N SER A 357 7.80 50.96 -38.80
CA SER A 357 7.15 51.80 -37.76
C SER A 357 6.72 51.02 -36.52
N ASN A 358 6.83 51.70 -35.38
CA ASN A 358 6.54 51.37 -33.98
C ASN A 358 5.25 50.60 -33.62
N ASP A 359 5.38 49.78 -32.57
CA ASP A 359 4.52 49.57 -31.40
C ASP A 359 3.01 49.87 -31.49
N ASN A 360 2.18 48.82 -31.35
CA ASN A 360 1.39 48.55 -30.15
C ASN A 360 0.42 47.37 -30.37
N LEU A 361 0.42 46.42 -29.43
CA LEU A 361 -0.15 45.07 -29.48
C LEU A 361 -1.65 44.99 -29.13
N LEU A 362 -2.37 46.09 -28.95
CA LEU A 362 -3.77 46.05 -28.52
C LEU A 362 -4.59 47.13 -29.23
N GLN A 363 -5.14 46.78 -30.39
CA GLN A 363 -6.11 47.57 -31.14
C GLN A 363 -7.49 47.50 -30.47
N LEU A 364 -7.72 48.35 -29.46
CA LEU A 364 -9.06 48.62 -28.94
C LEU A 364 -9.33 50.13 -29.01
N ASN A 365 -9.69 50.59 -30.21
CA ASN A 365 -10.35 51.89 -30.38
C ASN A 365 -11.86 51.68 -30.21
N GLY A 366 -12.43 52.37 -29.23
CA GLY A 366 -13.86 52.38 -28.97
C GLY A 366 -14.64 53.29 -29.92
N GLU A 367 -15.92 52.98 -30.07
CA GLU A 367 -16.92 53.94 -30.50
C GLU A 367 -18.02 54.07 -29.45
N LYS A 368 -18.23 55.31 -29.00
CA LYS A 368 -19.35 55.77 -28.19
C LYS A 368 -20.56 55.98 -29.10
N ILE A 369 -21.74 55.52 -28.71
CA ILE A 369 -23.01 56.09 -29.20
C ILE A 369 -23.95 56.38 -28.02
N ARG A 370 -24.51 57.59 -28.04
CA ARG A 370 -25.31 58.26 -27.01
C ARG A 370 -26.81 57.92 -27.14
N LEU A 371 -27.51 57.92 -26.01
CA LEU A 371 -28.97 57.96 -25.88
C LEU A 371 -29.57 59.31 -26.34
N PRO A 372 -30.84 59.31 -26.77
CA PRO A 372 -31.79 60.30 -26.27
C PRO A 372 -33.13 59.73 -25.79
N SER A 373 -33.70 60.49 -24.86
CA SER A 373 -34.92 60.33 -24.08
C SER A 373 -36.20 60.78 -24.80
N GLU A 374 -37.31 60.14 -24.37
CA GLU A 374 -38.71 60.61 -24.20
C GLU A 374 -39.44 61.35 -25.34
N GLU A 375 -40.56 60.79 -25.82
CA GLU A 375 -41.92 61.13 -25.34
C GLU A 375 -43.04 60.47 -26.19
N ASN A 376 -43.95 59.80 -25.48
CA ASN A 376 -45.42 59.80 -25.58
C ASN A 376 -46.20 59.42 -26.87
N LYS A 377 -46.95 58.32 -26.68
CA LYS A 377 -48.43 58.16 -26.75
C LYS A 377 -49.09 57.48 -27.95
N ASN A 378 -49.58 56.28 -27.60
CA ASN A 378 -50.96 55.78 -27.68
C ASN A 378 -51.36 54.79 -28.81
N ASN A 379 -51.57 53.55 -28.34
CA ASN A 379 -52.76 52.70 -28.48
C ASN A 379 -53.01 52.07 -29.88
N ASN A 380 -53.28 50.76 -30.03
CA ASN A 380 -54.09 49.89 -29.16
C ASN A 380 -53.92 48.37 -29.49
N LYS A 381 -54.24 47.52 -28.49
CA LYS A 381 -54.71 46.10 -28.49
C LYS A 381 -53.66 44.96 -28.49
N GLU A 382 -53.46 44.31 -27.33
CA GLU A 382 -54.20 43.11 -26.77
C GLU A 382 -53.72 41.83 -27.49
N ASP A 383 -53.26 40.74 -26.86
CA ASP A 383 -53.51 40.22 -25.51
C ASP A 383 -52.53 39.06 -25.16
N GLU A 384 -52.44 38.74 -23.86
CA GLU A 384 -51.89 37.51 -23.20
C GLU A 384 -50.37 37.27 -23.22
N GLY A 385 -49.55 37.29 -22.15
CA GLY A 385 -49.70 37.25 -20.68
C GLY A 385 -48.54 36.36 -20.13
N GLU A 386 -47.38 36.93 -19.78
CA GLU A 386 -46.89 37.26 -18.42
C GLU A 386 -46.63 36.02 -17.52
N GLU A 387 -45.55 35.82 -16.75
CA GLU A 387 -44.45 36.60 -16.14
C GLU A 387 -43.63 35.54 -15.34
N SER A 388 -42.48 35.72 -14.69
CA SER A 388 -41.34 36.65 -14.69
C SER A 388 -40.30 36.04 -13.73
N HIS A 389 -39.02 36.27 -13.99
CA HIS A 389 -37.91 35.96 -13.10
C HIS A 389 -37.75 37.07 -12.04
N TYR A 390 -37.54 36.73 -10.76
CA TYR A 390 -36.88 37.66 -9.81
C TYR A 390 -35.95 36.99 -8.79
N LYS A 391 -34.66 37.35 -8.93
CA LYS A 391 -33.63 37.76 -7.94
C LYS A 391 -33.41 36.98 -6.62
N TYR A 392 -32.13 36.66 -6.39
CA TYR A 392 -31.53 36.31 -5.09
C TYR A 392 -31.58 37.46 -4.07
N PRO A 393 -31.62 37.11 -2.77
CA PRO A 393 -30.70 37.71 -1.82
C PRO A 393 -29.99 36.69 -0.91
N THR A 394 -28.86 37.15 -0.39
CA THR A 394 -27.91 36.53 0.54
C THR A 394 -28.44 36.28 1.95
N ASN A 395 -27.83 35.28 2.61
CA ASN A 395 -27.70 35.02 4.05
C ASN A 395 -28.99 34.89 4.89
N ASP A 396 -29.21 33.70 5.46
CA ASP A 396 -29.25 33.51 6.92
C ASP A 396 -29.45 32.02 7.28
N ILE A 397 -28.55 31.51 8.11
CA ILE A 397 -28.75 30.28 8.89
C ILE A 397 -29.67 30.65 10.07
N PRO A 398 -30.66 29.82 10.41
CA PRO A 398 -30.64 29.23 11.75
C PRO A 398 -30.97 27.74 11.80
N LEU A 399 -30.53 27.16 12.92
CA LEU A 399 -30.65 25.79 13.38
C LEU A 399 -32.10 25.31 13.65
N PHE A 400 -32.19 23.97 13.74
CA PHE A 400 -33.19 23.10 14.40
C PHE A 400 -34.39 22.65 13.56
N PHE A 401 -34.48 21.34 13.26
CA PHE A 401 -34.89 20.30 14.21
C PHE A 401 -34.02 19.05 14.09
#